data_AF-A0A4Q7MPG8-F1
#
_entry.id   AF-A0A4Q7MPG8-F1
#
_cell.length_a   1.000
_cell.length_b   1.000
_cell.length_c   1.000
_cell.angle_alpha   90.00
_cell.angle_beta   90.00
_cell.angle_gamma   90.00
#
_symmetry.space_group_name_H-M   'P 1'
#
loop_
_entity.id
_entity.type
_entity.pdbx_description
1 polymer ?
#
loop_
_entity_poly.entity_id
_entity_poly.type
_entity_poly.pdbx_seq_one_letter_code
_entity_poly.pdbx_strand_id
1 'polypeptide(L)'
;MIKPLPSVKPRRSRQRVSPAAHRRHLSASSCIRSRDDLSFTRRDASGRLVNWMVPQRAGEWHVHYGIGESWFDEVVQLARHDPEEAYTALRMAGPLLLPYMNFGHAEGFFNRMAQWAVGGILAADGQLALPFELPSLGEAVHPGMAFYRQPPPDSSIG
;
A
#
# COMPACT_ATOMS: atom_id res chain seq x y z
N MET A 1 -4.97 -72.87 12.63
CA MET A 1 -3.62 -72.37 12.89
C MET A 1 -2.95 -72.04 11.56
N ILE A 2 -2.83 -70.75 11.19
CA ILE A 2 -1.67 -70.07 10.54
C ILE A 2 -1.86 -68.55 10.79
N LYS A 3 -0.83 -67.89 11.33
CA LYS A 3 -0.56 -66.42 11.39
C LYS A 3 0.88 -66.24 10.87
N PRO A 4 1.41 -65.04 10.56
CA PRO A 4 0.85 -63.77 10.06
C PRO A 4 1.74 -63.11 8.95
N LEU A 5 1.45 -61.87 8.52
CA LEU A 5 2.36 -60.69 8.58
C LEU A 5 1.58 -59.39 8.21
N PRO A 6 1.96 -58.21 8.74
CA PRO A 6 1.12 -57.01 8.77
C PRO A 6 1.35 -56.09 7.56
N SER A 7 0.28 -55.49 7.04
CA SER A 7 0.37 -54.39 6.08
C SER A 7 0.35 -53.05 6.82
N VAL A 8 1.46 -52.31 6.71
CA VAL A 8 1.67 -50.98 7.30
C VAL A 8 1.09 -49.91 6.36
N LYS A 9 0.30 -49.00 6.95
CA LYS A 9 -0.39 -47.86 6.32
C LYS A 9 0.60 -46.79 5.82
N PRO A 10 0.13 -45.85 4.99
CA PRO A 10 0.34 -44.44 5.35
C PRO A 10 -0.99 -43.71 5.51
N ARG A 11 -1.22 -43.31 6.76
CA ARG A 11 -2.27 -42.40 7.21
C ARG A 11 -1.91 -41.00 6.70
N ARG A 12 -2.65 -40.46 5.73
CA ARG A 12 -2.49 -39.05 5.31
C ARG A 12 -2.82 -38.15 6.50
N SER A 13 -1.78 -37.68 7.19
CA SER A 13 -1.86 -36.57 8.11
C SER A 13 -2.22 -35.32 7.31
N ARG A 14 -3.50 -34.90 7.35
CA ARG A 14 -3.84 -33.50 7.08
C ARG A 14 -3.22 -32.70 8.21
N GLN A 15 -1.98 -32.25 8.02
CA GLN A 15 -1.41 -31.18 8.82
C GLN A 15 -2.36 -29.99 8.69
N ARG A 16 -3.05 -29.67 9.78
CA ARG A 16 -3.61 -28.33 9.98
C ARG A 16 -2.42 -27.39 9.88
N VAL A 17 -2.33 -26.65 8.78
CA VAL A 17 -1.41 -25.55 8.65
C VAL A 17 -1.82 -24.53 9.71
N SER A 18 -1.06 -24.45 10.80
CA SER A 18 -1.27 -23.42 11.81
C SER A 18 -1.12 -22.05 11.16
N PRO A 19 -2.07 -21.10 11.36
CA PRO A 19 -1.96 -19.74 10.81
C PRO A 19 -0.78 -18.95 11.39
N ALA A 20 -0.05 -19.51 12.36
CA ALA A 20 1.11 -18.90 13.00
C ALA A 20 2.37 -18.82 12.10
N ALA A 21 2.43 -19.53 10.96
CA ALA A 21 3.61 -19.53 10.09
C ALA A 21 3.74 -18.25 9.22
N HIS A 22 2.65 -17.51 9.01
CA HIS A 22 2.67 -16.25 8.23
C HIS A 22 3.14 -15.05 9.05
N ARG A 23 3.40 -15.22 10.35
CA ARG A 23 3.86 -14.14 11.24
C ARG A 23 5.38 -14.00 11.30
N ARG A 24 6.12 -14.67 10.41
CA ARG A 24 7.59 -14.77 10.45
C ARG A 24 8.33 -14.05 9.31
N HIS A 25 7.68 -13.12 8.62
CA HIS A 25 8.36 -12.20 7.69
C HIS A 25 8.36 -10.73 8.14
N LEU A 26 8.03 -10.45 9.41
CA LEU A 26 8.40 -9.18 10.05
C LEU A 26 9.81 -9.33 10.63
N SER A 27 10.80 -9.66 9.79
CA SER A 27 12.19 -9.68 10.23
C SER A 27 12.73 -8.26 10.21
N ALA A 28 13.02 -7.77 11.42
CA ALA A 28 13.57 -6.46 11.75
C ALA A 28 12.58 -5.29 11.54
N SER A 29 12.19 -4.68 12.65
CA SER A 29 11.90 -3.25 12.71
C SER A 29 13.20 -2.49 12.38
N SER A 30 13.68 -2.59 11.14
CA SER A 30 14.67 -1.66 10.61
C SER A 30 14.01 -0.29 10.68
N CYS A 31 14.61 0.60 11.47
CA CYS A 31 14.20 2.00 11.52
C CYS A 31 14.22 2.54 10.09
N ILE A 32 13.04 2.87 9.55
CA ILE A 32 12.91 3.42 8.20
C ILE A 32 13.44 4.84 8.25
N ARG A 33 14.61 5.08 7.64
CA ARG A 33 15.27 6.39 7.62
C ARG A 33 15.32 6.99 6.23
N SER A 34 15.18 6.17 5.20
CA SER A 34 15.26 6.54 3.80
C SER A 34 14.32 5.68 2.96
N ARG A 35 14.12 6.05 1.69
CA ARG A 35 13.32 5.23 0.77
C ARG A 35 13.94 3.86 0.48
N ASP A 36 15.25 3.69 0.65
CA ASP A 36 15.91 2.38 0.50
C ASP A 36 15.47 1.37 1.57
N ASP A 37 14.94 1.84 2.70
CA ASP A 37 14.48 1.00 3.81
C ASP A 37 13.03 0.52 3.64
N LEU A 38 12.30 1.04 2.65
CA LEU A 38 10.91 0.67 2.37
C LEU A 38 10.83 -0.73 1.76
N SER A 39 9.92 -1.58 2.25
CA SER A 39 9.81 -2.97 1.81
C SER A 39 9.38 -3.13 0.35
N PHE A 40 8.79 -2.08 -0.22
CA PHE A 40 8.34 -2.00 -1.61
C PHE A 40 9.32 -1.25 -2.52
N THR A 41 10.55 -0.98 -2.09
CA THR A 41 11.59 -0.39 -2.96
C THR A 41 12.80 -1.33 -3.08
N ARG A 42 13.57 -1.16 -4.16
CA ARG A 42 14.85 -1.85 -4.37
C ARG A 42 15.65 -1.13 -5.44
N ARG A 43 16.97 -1.22 -5.36
CA ARG A 43 17.86 -0.79 -6.45
C ARG A 43 17.91 -1.82 -7.58
N ASP A 44 17.74 -1.37 -8.82
CA ASP A 44 17.98 -2.20 -9.99
C ASP A 44 19.49 -2.45 -10.22
N ALA A 45 19.83 -3.20 -11.27
CA ALA A 45 21.22 -3.53 -11.60
C ALA A 45 22.09 -2.31 -11.94
N SER A 46 21.49 -1.17 -12.29
CA SER A 46 22.20 0.10 -12.51
C SER A 46 22.21 1.01 -11.29
N GLY A 47 21.72 0.53 -10.15
CA GLY A 47 21.71 1.27 -8.88
C GLY A 47 20.54 2.25 -8.74
N ARG A 48 19.61 2.30 -9.70
CA ARG A 48 18.45 3.19 -9.64
C ARG A 48 17.41 2.63 -8.68
N LEU A 49 16.84 3.49 -7.85
CA LEU A 49 15.79 3.10 -6.92
C LEU A 49 14.47 2.87 -7.67
N VAL A 50 14.04 1.62 -7.74
CA VAL A 50 12.73 1.22 -8.23
C VAL A 50 11.73 1.39 -7.10
N ASN A 51 10.71 2.21 -7.34
CA ASN A 51 9.60 2.40 -6.42
C ASN A 51 8.50 1.37 -6.72
N TRP A 52 7.79 0.95 -5.67
CA TRP A 52 6.57 0.12 -5.74
C TRP A 52 6.77 -1.25 -6.43
N MET A 53 7.69 -2.04 -5.89
CA MET A 53 7.80 -3.46 -6.22
C MET A 53 6.67 -4.27 -5.59
N VAL A 54 5.66 -4.61 -6.39
CA VAL A 54 4.52 -5.39 -5.92
C VAL A 54 4.72 -6.89 -6.23
N PRO A 55 4.63 -7.79 -5.24
CA PRO A 55 4.76 -9.24 -5.45
C PRO A 55 3.73 -9.83 -6.43
N GLN A 56 4.04 -10.99 -7.02
CA GLN A 56 3.12 -11.72 -7.90
C GLN A 56 1.87 -12.21 -7.15
N ARG A 57 0.79 -12.35 -7.93
CA ARG A 57 -0.60 -12.29 -7.46
C ARG A 57 -1.32 -13.59 -7.82
N ALA A 58 -1.56 -14.48 -6.86
CA ALA A 58 -2.44 -15.63 -7.07
C ALA A 58 -3.05 -16.09 -5.74
N GLY A 59 -4.36 -15.84 -5.59
CA GLY A 59 -5.10 -16.10 -4.35
C GLY A 59 -4.67 -15.16 -3.21
N GLU A 60 -5.52 -14.98 -2.21
CA GLU A 60 -5.21 -14.20 -0.99
C GLU A 60 -5.32 -12.66 -1.08
N TRP A 61 -6.37 -12.14 -1.72
CA TRP A 61 -6.68 -10.69 -1.73
C TRP A 61 -6.59 -10.04 -0.34
N HIS A 62 -7.13 -10.67 0.71
CA HIS A 62 -7.10 -10.13 2.08
C HIS A 62 -5.69 -10.03 2.67
N VAL A 63 -4.80 -10.96 2.31
CA VAL A 63 -3.40 -10.92 2.76
C VAL A 63 -2.70 -9.75 2.08
N HIS A 64 -2.90 -9.61 0.77
CA HIS A 64 -2.38 -8.50 -0.01
C HIS A 64 -2.89 -7.15 0.47
N TYR A 65 -4.15 -7.08 0.89
CA TYR A 65 -4.71 -5.89 1.52
C TYR A 65 -3.94 -5.47 2.76
N GLY A 66 -3.68 -6.40 3.69
CA GLY A 66 -2.89 -6.12 4.89
C GLY A 66 -1.43 -5.74 4.60
N ILE A 67 -0.83 -6.30 3.53
CA ILE A 67 0.49 -5.87 3.05
C ILE A 67 0.43 -4.41 2.57
N GLY A 68 -0.60 -4.05 1.80
CA GLY A 68 -0.83 -2.67 1.35
C GLY A 68 -0.97 -1.67 2.51
N GLU A 69 -1.73 -2.03 3.55
CA GLU A 69 -1.83 -1.21 4.76
C GLU A 69 -0.46 -1.02 5.44
N SER A 70 0.33 -2.10 5.51
CA SER A 70 1.67 -2.07 6.10
C SER A 70 2.62 -1.15 5.31
N TRP A 71 2.55 -1.14 3.98
CA TRP A 71 3.33 -0.21 3.16
C TRP A 71 3.03 1.26 3.48
N PHE A 72 1.77 1.59 3.78
CA PHE A 72 1.45 2.95 4.19
C PHE A 72 2.02 3.27 5.58
N ASP A 73 1.93 2.34 6.53
CA ASP A 73 2.52 2.51 7.86
C ASP A 73 4.06 2.69 7.80
N GLU A 74 4.73 2.09 6.82
CA GLU A 74 6.14 2.35 6.53
C GLU A 74 6.39 3.79 6.04
N VAL A 75 5.54 4.31 5.15
CA VAL A 75 5.62 5.71 4.69
C VAL A 75 5.37 6.69 5.84
N VAL A 76 4.46 6.37 6.77
CA VAL A 76 4.25 7.17 7.98
C VAL A 76 5.51 7.22 8.84
N GLN A 77 6.24 6.11 8.96
CA GLN A 77 7.53 6.09 9.66
C GLN A 77 8.56 6.93 8.93
N LEU A 78 8.67 6.79 7.60
CA LEU A 78 9.56 7.61 6.78
C LEU A 78 9.26 9.10 6.96
N ALA A 79 8.00 9.52 6.96
CA ALA A 79 7.61 10.92 7.08
C ALA A 79 8.08 11.59 8.39
N ARG A 80 8.33 10.80 9.45
CA ARG A 80 8.89 11.30 10.72
C ARG A 80 10.40 11.56 10.65
N HIS A 81 11.08 10.99 9.66
CA HIS A 81 12.53 11.10 9.46
C HIS A 81 12.88 11.99 8.28
N ASP A 82 12.19 11.79 7.15
CA ASP A 82 12.35 12.53 5.92
C ASP A 82 10.96 12.75 5.25
N PRO A 83 10.30 13.87 5.56
CA PRO A 83 8.96 14.16 5.07
C PRO A 83 8.92 14.45 3.56
N GLU A 84 10.00 14.95 2.97
CA GLU A 84 10.09 15.21 1.52
C GLU A 84 10.21 13.91 0.73
N GLU A 85 11.00 12.96 1.23
CA GLU A 85 11.10 11.63 0.63
C GLU A 85 9.80 10.82 0.78
N ALA A 86 9.12 10.93 1.92
CA ALA A 86 7.79 10.37 2.10
C ALA A 86 6.77 10.96 1.11
N TYR A 87 6.77 12.28 0.93
CA TYR A 87 5.94 12.94 -0.09
C TYR A 87 6.23 12.39 -1.48
N THR A 88 7.49 12.22 -1.84
CA THR A 88 7.89 11.66 -3.14
C THR A 88 7.37 10.23 -3.32
N ALA A 89 7.46 9.38 -2.30
CA ALA A 89 6.91 8.02 -2.35
C ALA A 89 5.38 8.02 -2.55
N LEU A 90 4.65 8.85 -1.81
CA LEU A 90 3.19 9.01 -1.92
C LEU A 90 2.78 9.50 -3.31
N ARG A 91 3.46 10.54 -3.85
CA ARG A 91 3.17 11.11 -5.17
C ARG A 91 3.34 10.09 -6.30
N MET A 92 4.34 9.20 -6.16
CA MET A 92 4.60 8.15 -7.14
C MET A 92 3.66 6.94 -7.01
N ALA A 93 2.92 6.81 -5.90
CA ALA A 93 2.04 5.68 -5.64
C ALA A 93 0.91 5.56 -6.67
N GLY A 94 0.26 6.67 -7.05
CA GLY A 94 -0.83 6.67 -8.04
C GLY A 94 -0.47 5.94 -9.34
N PRO A 95 0.45 6.48 -10.16
CA PRO A 95 0.79 5.86 -11.44
C PRO A 95 1.38 4.44 -11.31
N LEU A 96 2.01 4.11 -10.19
CA LEU A 96 2.71 2.82 -10.03
C LEU A 96 1.87 1.73 -9.35
N LEU A 97 0.89 2.08 -8.53
CA LEU A 97 -0.02 1.12 -7.88
C LEU A 97 -1.37 0.96 -8.60
N LEU A 98 -1.79 1.92 -9.42
CA LEU A 98 -3.06 1.81 -10.17
C LEU A 98 -3.20 0.48 -10.98
N PRO A 99 -2.15 -0.05 -11.63
CA PRO A 99 -2.22 -1.37 -12.30
C PRO A 99 -2.43 -2.56 -11.36
N TYR A 100 -2.39 -2.32 -10.05
CA TYR A 100 -2.55 -3.30 -8.97
C TYR A 100 -3.86 -3.15 -8.21
N MET A 101 -4.76 -2.28 -8.69
CA MET A 101 -6.15 -2.23 -8.22
C MET A 101 -6.83 -3.59 -8.45
N ASN A 102 -7.66 -4.02 -7.50
CA ASN A 102 -8.33 -5.33 -7.43
C ASN A 102 -7.47 -6.51 -6.98
N PHE A 103 -6.23 -6.26 -6.56
CA PHE A 103 -5.32 -7.30 -6.04
C PHE A 103 -5.00 -7.13 -4.56
N GLY A 104 -5.78 -6.33 -3.83
CA GLY A 104 -5.64 -6.11 -2.39
C GLY A 104 -4.57 -5.07 -2.03
N HIS A 105 -3.35 -5.19 -2.55
CA HIS A 105 -2.23 -4.30 -2.20
C HIS A 105 -2.55 -2.81 -2.36
N ALA A 106 -2.96 -2.40 -3.56
CA ALA A 106 -3.30 -0.99 -3.82
C ALA A 106 -4.50 -0.54 -2.98
N GLU A 107 -5.48 -1.42 -2.78
CA GLU A 107 -6.70 -1.10 -2.03
C GLU A 107 -6.41 -0.88 -0.54
N GLY A 108 -5.61 -1.74 0.09
CA GLY A 108 -5.18 -1.56 1.47
C GLY A 108 -4.35 -0.30 1.65
N PHE A 109 -3.41 -0.06 0.74
CA PHE A 109 -2.56 1.13 0.76
C PHE A 109 -3.37 2.43 0.64
N PHE A 110 -4.23 2.55 -0.38
CA PHE A 110 -5.03 3.75 -0.61
C PHE A 110 -6.13 3.93 0.45
N ASN A 111 -6.69 2.84 0.99
CA ASN A 111 -7.62 2.93 2.13
C ASN A 111 -6.92 3.51 3.37
N ARG A 112 -5.73 3.02 3.70
CA ARG A 112 -4.95 3.52 4.83
C ARG A 112 -4.54 4.98 4.62
N MET A 113 -4.10 5.32 3.41
CA MET A 113 -3.83 6.71 3.01
C MET A 113 -5.04 7.62 3.20
N ALA A 114 -6.24 7.18 2.79
CA ALA A 114 -7.45 7.97 2.93
C ALA A 114 -7.81 8.24 4.40
N GLN A 115 -7.65 7.25 5.28
CA GLN A 115 -7.85 7.42 6.73
C GLN A 115 -6.90 8.50 7.29
N TRP A 116 -5.62 8.44 6.92
CA TRP A 116 -4.62 9.42 7.33
C TRP A 116 -4.85 10.81 6.73
N ALA A 117 -5.28 10.89 5.48
CA ALA A 117 -5.60 12.15 4.83
C ALA A 117 -6.78 12.84 5.54
N VAL A 118 -7.86 12.11 5.81
CA VAL A 118 -9.02 12.64 6.57
C VAL A 118 -8.60 13.04 7.98
N GLY A 119 -7.84 12.20 8.69
CA GLY A 119 -7.33 12.52 10.02
C GLY A 119 -6.45 13.77 10.02
N GLY A 120 -5.56 13.92 9.04
CA GLY A 120 -4.71 15.09 8.86
C GLY A 120 -5.50 16.36 8.52
N ILE A 121 -6.53 16.26 7.67
CA ILE A 121 -7.43 17.38 7.34
C ILE A 121 -8.18 17.85 8.59
N LEU A 122 -8.70 16.93 9.39
CA LEU A 122 -9.44 17.26 10.62
C LEU A 122 -8.52 17.82 11.73
N ALA A 123 -7.24 17.43 11.73
CA ALA A 123 -6.25 17.94 12.67
C ALA A 123 -5.61 19.26 12.21
N ALA A 124 -5.61 19.55 10.91
CA ALA A 124 -5.11 20.80 10.37
C ALA A 124 -6.08 21.93 10.70
N ASP A 125 -5.60 22.97 11.39
CA ASP A 125 -6.38 24.16 11.74
C ASP A 125 -6.58 25.07 10.51
N GLY A 126 -7.20 24.53 9.46
CA GLY A 126 -7.49 25.23 8.21
C GLY A 126 -6.28 25.47 7.28
N GLN A 127 -5.05 25.13 7.70
CA GLN A 127 -3.84 25.35 6.90
C GLN A 127 -2.98 24.09 6.76
N LEU A 128 -2.64 23.74 5.51
CA LEU A 128 -1.64 22.72 5.22
C LEU A 128 -0.25 23.34 5.32
N ALA A 129 0.58 22.83 6.24
CA ALA A 129 1.97 23.24 6.40
C ALA A 129 2.89 22.04 6.16
N LEU A 130 3.66 22.09 5.07
CA LEU A 130 4.71 21.12 4.78
C LEU A 130 6.07 21.69 5.19
N PRO A 131 6.99 20.88 5.76
CA PRO A 131 8.32 21.33 6.17
C PRO A 131 9.33 21.43 5.00
N PHE A 132 8.84 21.45 3.76
CA PHE A 132 9.62 21.56 2.52
C PHE A 132 8.80 22.31 1.47
N GLU A 133 9.47 22.89 0.48
CA GLU A 133 8.83 23.62 -0.59
C GLU A 133 8.38 22.69 -1.72
N LEU A 134 7.22 22.98 -2.30
CA LEU A 134 6.75 22.29 -3.49
C LEU A 134 6.81 23.23 -4.70
N PRO A 135 7.23 22.73 -5.88
CA PRO A 135 7.15 23.53 -7.09
C PRO A 135 5.68 23.85 -7.39
N SER A 136 5.39 25.12 -7.70
CA SER A 136 4.08 25.52 -8.20
C SER A 136 3.91 25.01 -9.63
N LEU A 137 3.26 23.85 -9.77
CA LEU A 137 3.08 23.18 -11.07
C LEU A 137 1.75 23.53 -11.76
N GLY A 138 0.74 23.96 -10.99
CA GLY A 138 -0.59 24.26 -11.49
C GLY A 138 -0.89 25.75 -11.45
N GLU A 139 -1.69 26.21 -12.41
CA GLU A 139 -2.30 27.55 -12.36
C GLU A 139 -3.58 27.52 -11.53
N ALA A 140 -3.90 28.65 -10.88
CA ALA A 140 -5.17 28.78 -10.18
C ALA A 140 -6.33 28.62 -11.18
N VAL A 141 -7.36 27.86 -10.79
CA VAL A 141 -8.55 27.67 -11.63
C VAL A 141 -9.15 29.03 -11.97
N HIS A 142 -9.18 29.38 -13.27
CA HIS A 142 -9.75 30.64 -13.73
C HIS A 142 -11.22 30.78 -13.29
N PRO A 143 -11.66 31.96 -12.85
CA PRO A 143 -13.06 32.19 -12.43
C PRO A 143 -14.11 31.79 -13.47
N GLY A 144 -13.79 31.87 -14.77
CA GLY A 144 -14.66 31.46 -15.88
C GLY A 144 -14.84 29.94 -16.04
N MET A 145 -14.04 29.12 -15.35
CA MET A 145 -14.14 27.65 -15.37
C MET A 145 -15.15 27.11 -14.34
N ALA A 146 -15.90 28.00 -13.66
CA ALA A 146 -16.98 27.61 -12.76
C ALA A 146 -18.10 26.79 -13.44
N PHE A 147 -18.20 26.86 -14.77
CA PHE A 147 -19.13 26.04 -15.56
C PHE A 147 -18.92 24.53 -15.34
N TYR A 148 -17.69 24.07 -15.12
CA TYR A 148 -17.38 22.66 -14.82
C TYR A 148 -17.73 22.22 -13.38
N ARG A 149 -18.24 23.14 -12.54
CA ARG A 149 -18.73 22.82 -11.19
C ARG A 149 -20.23 22.57 -11.12
N GLN A 150 -20.95 22.71 -12.23
CA GLN A 150 -22.36 22.34 -12.25
C GLN A 150 -22.50 20.80 -12.25
N PRO A 151 -23.38 20.23 -11.41
CA PRO A 151 -23.70 18.81 -11.52
C PRO A 151 -24.20 18.52 -12.95
N PRO A 152 -23.95 17.32 -13.51
CA PRO A 152 -24.50 16.96 -14.80
C PRO A 152 -26.02 17.18 -14.76
N PRO A 153 -26.63 17.71 -15.84
CA PRO A 153 -28.08 17.94 -15.86
C PRO A 153 -28.80 16.63 -15.53
N ASP A 154 -29.79 16.72 -14.64
CA ASP A 154 -30.59 15.59 -14.17
C ASP A 154 -30.96 14.71 -15.36
N SER A 155 -30.50 13.47 -15.35
CA SER A 155 -30.88 12.44 -16.33
C SER A 155 -32.27 11.89 -16.00
N SER A 156 -33.21 12.77 -15.66
CA SER A 156 -34.61 12.46 -15.47
C SER A 156 -35.29 12.54 -16.84
N ILE A 157 -35.04 11.53 -17.67
CA ILE A 157 -35.98 11.15 -18.73
C ILE A 157 -36.80 9.99 -18.17
N GLY A 158 -38.00 10.33 -17.70
CA GLY A 158 -39.11 9.44 -17.39
C GLY A 158 -40.39 10.20 -17.64
#